data_AF-A0A4Z1I3C8-F1
#
_entry.id   AF-A0A4Z1I3C8-F1
#
_cell.length_a   1.000
_cell.length_b   1.000
_cell.length_c   1.000
_cell.angle_alpha   90.00
_cell.angle_beta   90.00
_cell.angle_gamma   90.00
#
_symmetry.space_group_name_H-M   'P 1'
#
loop_
_entity.id
_entity.type
_entity.pdbx_description
1 polymer ?
#
loop_
_entity_poly.entity_id
_entity_poly.type
_entity_poly.pdbx_seq_one_letter_code
_entity_poly.pdbx_strand_id
1 'polypeptide(L)'
;MDMPVYLFWYLIFLIICLLFIIVLLIQNHIDEKSLIATTTIKKNDAIFTTYASVKINASADDVFRVITSSQKYGSGYSQYQFEHDQEKLPVVGAKGTYSFRVEDMRDRCVPVTLTMLDPVHRKMVAKTTQYPRWLLGSERVQEVVAVKGKANMCEYRTW
;
A
#
# COMPACT_ATOMS: atom_id res chain seq x y z
N MET A 1 4.85 38.13 -39.37
CA MET A 1 3.94 37.88 -38.24
C MET A 1 4.08 39.03 -37.28
N ASP A 2 2.99 39.72 -36.99
CA ASP A 2 3.03 40.95 -36.19
C ASP A 2 3.22 40.63 -34.71
N MET A 3 3.89 41.53 -33.99
CA MET A 3 4.11 41.47 -32.54
C MET A 3 2.86 41.06 -31.71
N PRO A 4 1.64 41.53 -32.00
CA PRO A 4 0.42 41.05 -31.32
C PRO A 4 0.13 39.56 -31.51
N VAL A 5 0.51 38.96 -32.65
CA VAL A 5 0.33 37.53 -32.91
C VAL A 5 1.27 36.70 -32.02
N TYR A 6 2.52 37.13 -31.86
CA TYR A 6 3.46 36.48 -30.94
C TYR A 6 3.00 36.57 -29.48
N LEU A 7 2.51 37.75 -29.08
CA LEU A 7 1.99 37.96 -27.72
C LEU A 7 0.81 37.04 -27.42
N PHE A 8 -0.09 36.87 -28.40
CA PHE A 8 -1.25 35.99 -28.30
C PHE A 8 -0.84 34.50 -28.15
N TRP A 9 0.09 34.02 -28.98
CA TRP A 9 0.60 32.64 -28.87
C TRP A 9 1.34 32.39 -27.55
N TYR A 10 2.12 33.36 -27.08
CA TYR A 10 2.81 33.27 -25.80
C TYR A 10 1.81 33.15 -24.64
N LEU A 11 0.73 33.94 -24.65
CA LEU A 11 -0.31 33.91 -23.62
C LEU A 11 -1.04 32.57 -23.60
N ILE A 12 -1.37 32.01 -24.77
CA ILE A 12 -1.97 30.68 -24.89
C ILE A 12 -1.04 29.61 -24.31
N PHE A 13 0.24 29.64 -24.68
CA PHE A 13 1.23 28.70 -24.17
C PHE A 13 1.36 28.78 -22.64
N LEU A 14 1.43 29.99 -22.09
CA LEU A 14 1.53 30.23 -20.65
C LEU A 14 0.30 29.70 -19.90
N ILE A 15 -0.91 29.88 -20.44
CA ILE A 15 -2.14 29.33 -19.87
C ILE A 15 -2.09 27.79 -19.85
N ILE A 16 -1.64 27.16 -20.95
CA ILE A 16 -1.51 25.70 -21.02
C ILE A 16 -0.49 25.18 -19.99
N CYS A 17 0.65 25.85 -19.84
CA CYS A 17 1.64 25.49 -18.83
C CYS A 17 1.10 25.62 -17.41
N LEU A 18 0.37 26.70 -17.10
CA LEU A 18 -0.26 26.88 -15.78
C LEU A 18 -1.30 25.79 -15.50
N LEU A 19 -2.15 25.47 -16.48
CA LEU A 19 -3.12 24.38 -16.33
C LEU A 19 -2.43 23.04 -16.07
N PHE A 20 -1.34 22.75 -16.78
CA PHE A 20 -0.57 21.53 -16.56
C PHE A 20 0.03 21.47 -15.14
N ILE A 21 0.60 22.58 -14.66
CA ILE A 21 1.13 22.67 -13.29
C ILE A 21 0.02 22.47 -12.25
N ILE A 22 -1.14 23.10 -12.45
CA ILE A 22 -2.29 22.94 -11.54
C ILE A 22 -2.75 21.49 -11.49
N VAL A 23 -2.86 20.82 -12.65
CA VAL A 23 -3.23 19.39 -12.71
C VAL A 23 -2.21 18.53 -11.95
N LEU A 24 -0.91 18.77 -12.14
CA LEU A 24 0.14 18.05 -11.41
C LEU A 24 0.06 18.27 -9.89
N LEU A 25 -0.17 19.51 -9.46
CA LEU A 25 -0.31 19.83 -8.03
C LEU A 25 -1.55 19.16 -7.41
N ILE A 26 -2.67 19.14 -8.13
CA ILE A 26 -3.90 18.48 -7.67
C ILE A 26 -3.68 16.97 -7.59
N GLN A 27 -3.10 16.34 -8.62
CA GLN A 27 -2.80 14.91 -8.63
C GLN A 27 -1.89 14.53 -7.46
N ASN A 28 -0.79 15.26 -7.27
CA ASN A 28 0.16 15.00 -6.19
C ASN A 28 -0.49 15.16 -4.80
N HIS A 29 -1.38 16.15 -4.63
CA HIS A 29 -2.11 16.34 -3.38
C HIS A 29 -3.14 15.23 -3.10
N ILE A 30 -3.80 14.72 -4.14
CA ILE A 30 -4.73 13.58 -4.04
C ILE A 30 -3.96 12.31 -3.67
N ASP A 31 -2.82 12.07 -4.33
CA ASP A 31 -1.96 10.93 -4.05
C ASP A 31 -1.40 11.00 -2.61
N GLU A 32 -1.01 12.19 -2.15
CA GLU A 32 -0.58 12.41 -0.77
C GLU A 32 -1.68 12.10 0.26
N LYS A 33 -2.94 12.43 -0.03
CA LYS A 33 -4.09 12.07 0.82
C LYS A 33 -4.44 10.59 0.77
N SER A 34 -4.02 9.88 -0.27
CA SER A 34 -4.24 8.44 -0.42
C SER A 34 -3.23 7.59 0.35
N LEU A 35 -2.10 8.18 0.77
CA LEU A 35 -1.11 7.49 1.59
C LEU A 35 -1.66 7.28 2.99
N ILE A 36 -1.97 6.02 3.31
CA ILE A 36 -2.37 5.67 4.66
C ILE A 36 -1.15 5.74 5.57
N ALA A 37 -1.26 6.49 6.67
CA ALA A 37 -0.22 6.59 7.66
C ALA A 37 0.14 5.19 8.19
N THR A 38 1.44 4.86 8.10
CA THR A 38 2.01 3.74 8.83
C THR A 38 1.96 4.06 10.32
N THR A 39 1.94 3.03 11.17
CA THR A 39 1.82 3.22 12.62
C THR A 39 3.06 3.83 13.26
N THR A 40 4.25 3.56 12.70
CA THR A 40 5.50 3.92 13.35
C THR A 40 6.48 4.69 12.47
N ILE A 41 6.32 4.70 11.15
CA ILE A 41 7.18 5.46 10.23
C ILE A 41 6.46 6.74 9.81
N LYS A 42 6.96 7.89 10.26
CA LYS A 42 6.45 9.19 9.81
C LYS A 42 6.83 9.42 8.36
N LYS A 43 5.98 10.15 7.62
CA LYS A 43 6.20 10.46 6.20
C LYS A 43 7.58 11.06 5.91
N ASN A 44 8.04 11.99 6.75
CA ASN A 44 9.33 12.67 6.55
C ASN A 44 10.54 11.77 6.84
N ASP A 45 10.33 10.65 7.54
CA ASP A 45 11.38 9.68 7.88
C ASP A 45 11.40 8.50 6.87
N ALA A 46 10.42 8.42 5.98
CA ALA A 46 10.31 7.36 4.99
C ALA A 46 11.29 7.59 3.85
N ILE A 47 12.15 6.60 3.58
CA ILE A 47 13.07 6.63 2.43
C ILE A 47 12.29 6.46 1.12
N PHE A 48 11.29 5.58 1.13
CA PHE A 48 10.44 5.30 -0.03
C PHE A 48 9.12 4.68 0.43
N THR A 49 8.04 4.99 -0.29
CA THR A 49 6.72 4.39 -0.10
C THR A 49 6.18 3.97 -1.46
N THR A 50 5.63 2.76 -1.55
CA THR A 50 4.89 2.30 -2.71
C THR A 50 3.40 2.31 -2.43
N TYR A 51 2.59 2.40 -3.47
CA TYR A 51 1.18 2.09 -3.39
C TYR A 51 0.83 1.08 -4.46
N ALA A 52 0.04 0.08 -4.10
CA ALA A 52 -0.55 -0.86 -5.04
C ALA A 52 -2.00 -1.13 -4.68
N SER A 53 -2.83 -1.28 -5.70
CA SER A 53 -4.24 -1.62 -5.56
C SER A 53 -4.64 -2.71 -6.53
N VAL A 54 -5.39 -3.70 -6.04
CA VAL A 54 -5.88 -4.82 -6.83
C VAL A 54 -7.38 -5.00 -6.57
N LYS A 55 -8.17 -5.06 -7.63
CA LYS A 55 -9.59 -5.42 -7.54
C LYS A 55 -9.74 -6.92 -7.47
N ILE A 56 -10.50 -7.41 -6.50
CA ILE A 56 -10.75 -8.83 -6.27
C ILE A 56 -12.25 -9.08 -6.37
N ASN A 57 -12.61 -10.11 -7.13
CA ASN A 57 -14.00 -10.56 -7.26
C ASN A 57 -14.39 -11.47 -6.08
N ALA A 58 -14.41 -10.88 -4.89
CA ALA A 58 -14.84 -11.49 -3.64
C ALA A 58 -15.37 -10.40 -2.69
N SER A 59 -16.06 -10.81 -1.63
CA SER A 59 -16.47 -9.85 -0.59
C SER A 59 -15.24 -9.35 0.18
N ALA A 60 -15.31 -8.12 0.67
CA ALA A 60 -14.22 -7.54 1.44
C ALA A 60 -13.97 -8.30 2.76
N ASP A 61 -15.01 -8.88 3.37
CA ASP A 61 -14.87 -9.70 4.58
C ASP A 61 -14.14 -11.02 4.29
N ASP A 62 -14.41 -11.64 3.15
CA ASP A 62 -13.73 -12.88 2.76
C ASP A 62 -12.25 -12.64 2.48
N VAL A 63 -11.93 -11.57 1.76
CA VAL A 63 -10.52 -11.20 1.49
C VAL A 63 -9.82 -10.81 2.79
N PHE A 64 -10.47 -10.06 3.67
CA PHE A 64 -9.88 -9.69 4.95
C PHE A 64 -9.63 -10.92 5.84
N ARG A 65 -10.55 -11.89 5.85
CA ARG A 65 -10.39 -13.16 6.55
C ARG A 65 -9.20 -13.97 6.02
N VAL A 66 -8.94 -13.94 4.71
CA VAL A 66 -7.78 -14.62 4.11
C VAL A 66 -6.47 -13.98 4.60
N ILE A 67 -6.33 -12.66 4.51
CA ILE A 67 -5.08 -11.97 4.88
C ILE A 67 -4.82 -11.95 6.40
N THR A 68 -5.84 -12.22 7.21
CA THR A 68 -5.72 -12.35 8.66
C THR A 68 -5.69 -13.80 9.14
N SER A 69 -5.73 -14.78 8.24
CA SER A 69 -5.66 -16.19 8.60
C SER A 69 -4.26 -16.62 9.05
N SER A 70 -4.17 -17.75 9.74
CA SER A 70 -2.90 -18.41 10.09
C SER A 70 -2.22 -19.10 8.89
N GLN A 71 -2.91 -19.17 7.76
CA GLN A 71 -2.41 -19.77 6.53
C GLN A 71 -1.52 -18.80 5.76
N LYS A 72 -0.67 -19.34 4.90
CA LYS A 72 0.11 -18.53 3.97
C LYS A 72 -0.82 -17.84 2.98
N TYR A 73 -0.71 -16.52 2.84
CA TYR A 73 -1.46 -15.76 1.86
C TYR A 73 -0.55 -14.89 1.00
N GLY A 74 -0.89 -14.72 -0.28
CA GLY A 74 -0.10 -13.96 -1.25
C GLY A 74 -0.04 -14.65 -2.62
N SER A 75 0.90 -14.23 -3.47
CA SER A 75 1.00 -14.68 -4.87
C SER A 75 1.63 -16.06 -5.06
N GLY A 76 2.09 -16.70 -3.98
CA GLY A 76 2.96 -17.87 -4.04
C GLY A 76 4.44 -17.50 -4.17
N TYR A 77 4.75 -16.43 -4.90
CA TYR A 77 6.11 -15.87 -4.99
C TYR A 77 6.45 -14.95 -3.82
N SER A 78 5.44 -14.32 -3.21
CA SER A 78 5.56 -13.55 -1.98
C SER A 78 4.37 -13.86 -1.09
N GLN A 79 4.64 -14.20 0.16
CA GLN A 79 3.62 -14.70 1.08
C GLN A 79 3.88 -14.23 2.50
N TYR A 80 2.80 -13.94 3.21
CA TYR A 80 2.80 -13.69 4.65
C TYR A 80 2.22 -14.89 5.38
N GLN A 81 2.70 -15.11 6.59
CA GLN A 81 2.14 -16.06 7.54
C GLN A 81 2.33 -15.52 8.95
N PHE A 82 1.25 -15.43 9.73
CA PHE A 82 1.32 -15.00 11.12
C PHE A 82 1.11 -16.18 12.08
N GLU A 83 1.88 -16.18 13.17
CA GLU A 83 1.78 -17.16 14.24
C GLU A 83 0.56 -16.85 15.10
N HIS A 84 -0.45 -17.72 15.01
CA HIS A 84 -1.71 -17.50 15.67
C HIS A 84 -2.55 -18.80 15.76
N ASP A 85 -3.44 -18.88 16.75
CA ASP A 85 -4.44 -19.93 16.93
C ASP A 85 -5.36 -20.00 15.70
N GLN A 86 -5.60 -21.18 15.12
CA GLN A 86 -6.24 -21.28 13.80
C GLN A 86 -7.67 -20.73 13.76
N GLU A 87 -8.34 -20.61 14.91
CA GLU A 87 -9.74 -20.22 15.01
C GLU A 87 -9.97 -18.73 15.32
N LYS A 88 -8.92 -17.95 15.57
CA LYS A 88 -9.05 -16.57 16.02
C LYS A 88 -8.44 -15.60 14.98
N LEU A 89 -8.48 -14.31 15.28
CA LEU A 89 -7.69 -13.30 14.57
C LEU A 89 -6.34 -13.10 15.26
N PRO A 90 -5.27 -12.80 14.50
CA PRO A 90 -3.97 -12.54 15.06
C PRO A 90 -4.02 -11.31 15.97
N VAL A 91 -3.32 -11.37 17.10
CA VAL A 91 -3.24 -10.25 18.05
C VAL A 91 -2.12 -9.30 17.66
N VAL A 92 -2.29 -8.01 17.92
CA VAL A 92 -1.19 -7.04 17.78
C VAL A 92 0.00 -7.51 18.62
N GLY A 93 1.19 -7.50 18.02
CA GLY A 93 2.41 -8.09 18.56
C GLY A 93 2.71 -9.51 18.05
N ALA A 94 1.76 -10.16 17.37
CA ALA A 94 1.97 -11.48 16.77
C ALA A 94 3.17 -11.48 15.83
N LYS A 95 3.99 -12.52 15.94
CA LYS A 95 5.12 -12.76 15.05
C LYS A 95 4.63 -13.41 13.78
N GLY A 96 5.37 -13.21 12.71
CA GLY A 96 5.07 -13.83 11.43
C GLY A 96 6.30 -13.86 10.55
N THR A 97 6.14 -14.45 9.38
CA THR A 97 7.16 -14.53 8.36
C THR A 97 6.62 -13.99 7.06
N TYR A 98 7.37 -13.08 6.43
CA TYR A 98 7.23 -12.73 5.03
C TYR A 98 8.26 -13.52 4.24
N SER A 99 7.79 -14.45 3.42
CA SER A 99 8.63 -15.24 2.53
C SER A 99 8.51 -14.73 1.10
N PHE A 100 9.64 -14.61 0.40
CA PHE A 100 9.64 -14.32 -1.04
C PHE A 100 10.69 -15.11 -1.79
N ARG A 101 10.34 -15.50 -3.01
CA ARG A 101 11.21 -16.25 -3.92
C ARG A 101 11.95 -15.29 -4.84
N VAL A 102 13.26 -15.48 -4.94
CA VAL A 102 14.11 -14.82 -5.93
C VAL A 102 14.66 -15.93 -6.82
N GLU A 103 14.56 -15.78 -8.14
CA GLU A 103 15.08 -16.77 -9.09
C GLU A 103 16.56 -17.06 -8.78
N ASP A 104 16.94 -18.33 -8.88
CA ASP A 104 18.28 -18.85 -8.58
C ASP A 104 18.80 -18.64 -7.15
N MET A 105 17.93 -18.24 -6.20
CA MET A 105 18.25 -18.18 -4.78
C MET A 105 17.27 -19.00 -3.95
N ARG A 106 17.71 -19.41 -2.75
CA ARG A 106 16.79 -19.94 -1.72
C ARG A 106 15.77 -18.87 -1.33
N ASP A 107 14.54 -19.30 -1.08
CA ASP A 107 13.48 -18.44 -0.55
C ASP A 107 13.99 -17.66 0.66
N ARG A 108 13.77 -16.35 0.64
CA ARG A 108 14.14 -15.48 1.75
C ARG A 108 12.95 -15.36 2.69
N CYS A 109 13.17 -15.65 3.96
CA CYS A 109 12.20 -15.49 5.03
C CYS A 109 12.62 -14.31 5.90
N VAL A 110 11.74 -13.32 5.98
CA VAL A 110 11.93 -12.11 6.79
C VAL A 110 10.92 -12.14 7.93
N PRO A 111 11.36 -12.10 9.19
CA PRO A 111 10.44 -12.04 10.31
C PRO A 111 9.73 -10.69 10.30
N VAL A 112 8.43 -10.74 10.55
CA VAL A 112 7.54 -9.59 10.66
C VAL A 112 6.83 -9.61 12.00
N THR A 113 6.35 -8.46 12.44
CA THR A 113 5.50 -8.33 13.62
C THR A 113 4.26 -7.55 13.23
N LEU A 114 3.08 -8.03 13.60
CA LEU A 114 1.82 -7.31 13.40
C LEU A 114 1.76 -6.12 14.37
N THR A 115 1.78 -4.90 13.86
CA THR A 115 1.76 -3.67 14.68
C THR A 115 0.37 -3.04 14.80
N MET A 116 -0.55 -3.41 13.92
CA MET A 116 -1.95 -2.97 13.95
C MET A 116 -2.84 -4.04 13.34
N LEU A 117 -4.00 -4.23 13.96
CA LEU A 117 -5.14 -4.94 13.37
C LEU A 117 -6.40 -4.14 13.69
N ASP A 118 -7.13 -3.76 12.66
CA ASP A 118 -8.39 -3.05 12.74
C ASP A 118 -9.43 -3.79 11.90
N PRO A 119 -10.20 -4.71 12.51
CA PRO A 119 -11.21 -5.48 11.80
C PRO A 119 -12.37 -4.63 11.26
N VAL A 120 -12.68 -3.50 11.91
CA VAL A 120 -13.81 -2.64 11.53
C VAL A 120 -13.52 -1.97 10.18
N HIS A 121 -12.28 -1.49 10.00
CA HIS A 121 -11.83 -0.89 8.75
C HIS A 121 -11.10 -1.89 7.83
N ARG A 122 -11.09 -3.18 8.18
CA ARG A 122 -10.43 -4.27 7.43
C ARG A 122 -8.98 -3.93 7.08
N LYS A 123 -8.25 -3.44 8.08
CA LYS A 123 -6.88 -2.94 7.96
C LYS A 123 -5.93 -3.68 8.88
N MET A 124 -4.71 -3.91 8.41
CA MET A 124 -3.63 -4.47 9.23
C MET A 124 -2.28 -3.88 8.81
N VAL A 125 -1.33 -3.86 9.74
CA VAL A 125 0.03 -3.36 9.49
C VAL A 125 1.06 -4.35 9.98
N ALA A 126 1.99 -4.72 9.11
CA ALA A 126 3.10 -5.61 9.42
C ALA A 126 4.42 -4.84 9.36
N LYS A 127 5.24 -4.94 10.40
CA LYS A 127 6.55 -4.30 10.48
C LYS A 127 7.67 -5.33 10.43
N THR A 128 8.77 -4.99 9.76
CA THR A 128 10.04 -5.71 9.90
C THR A 128 11.20 -4.75 10.06
N THR A 129 12.22 -5.19 10.77
CA THR A 129 13.48 -4.47 11.01
C THR A 129 14.69 -5.27 10.53
N GLN A 130 14.49 -6.45 9.92
CA GLN A 130 15.58 -7.26 9.38
C GLN A 130 15.99 -6.74 8.00
N TYR A 131 16.80 -5.69 8.01
CA TYR A 131 17.39 -5.09 6.83
C TYR A 131 18.87 -4.75 7.06
N PRO A 132 19.63 -4.41 6.00
CA PRO A 132 20.95 -3.81 6.14
C PRO A 132 20.90 -2.57 7.06
N ARG A 133 21.99 -2.27 7.76
CA ARG A 133 22.05 -1.23 8.81
C ARG A 133 21.57 0.18 8.40
N TRP A 134 21.57 0.50 7.10
CA TRP A 134 21.09 1.78 6.57
C TRP A 134 19.56 1.88 6.49
N LEU A 135 18.83 0.76 6.58
CA LEU A 135 17.38 0.71 6.58
C LEU A 135 16.89 0.23 7.96
N LEU A 136 16.34 1.17 8.73
CA LEU A 136 15.91 0.92 10.12
C LEU A 136 14.69 -0.02 10.22
N GLY A 137 13.88 -0.09 9.16
CA GLY A 137 12.72 -0.96 9.09
C GLY A 137 11.82 -0.64 7.90
N SER A 138 10.82 -1.48 7.70
CA SER A 138 9.70 -1.25 6.79
C SER A 138 8.40 -1.58 7.49
N GLU A 139 7.34 -0.90 7.10
CA GLU A 139 5.97 -1.24 7.46
C GLU A 139 5.19 -1.44 6.17
N ARG A 140 4.37 -2.50 6.15
CA ARG A 140 3.40 -2.73 5.11
C ARG A 140 2.01 -2.54 5.68
N VAL A 141 1.28 -1.58 5.14
CA VAL A 141 -0.14 -1.38 5.44
C VAL A 141 -0.95 -2.17 4.42
N GLN A 142 -1.96 -2.88 4.88
CA GLN A 142 -2.87 -3.66 4.04
C GLN A 142 -4.30 -3.27 4.42
N GLU A 143 -5.13 -2.91 3.44
CA GLU A 143 -6.53 -2.50 3.62
C GLU A 143 -7.41 -3.21 2.59
N VAL A 144 -8.61 -3.63 3.00
CA VAL A 144 -9.62 -4.20 2.10
C VAL A 144 -10.87 -3.33 2.09
N VAL A 145 -11.17 -2.70 0.96
CA VAL A 145 -12.29 -1.77 0.82
C VAL A 145 -13.36 -2.36 -0.11
N ALA A 146 -14.61 -2.36 0.32
CA ALA A 146 -15.72 -2.79 -0.53
C ALA A 146 -15.95 -1.78 -1.66
N VAL A 147 -16.20 -2.24 -2.89
CA VAL A 147 -16.53 -1.35 -4.01
C VAL A 147 -18.01 -0.97 -3.92
N LYS A 148 -18.28 0.34 -3.79
CA LYS A 148 -19.64 0.86 -3.69
C LYS A 148 -20.51 0.38 -4.86
N GLY A 149 -21.66 -0.21 -4.53
CA GLY A 149 -22.61 -0.75 -5.53
C GLY A 149 -22.27 -2.14 -6.06
N LYS A 150 -21.22 -2.81 -5.58
CA LYS A 150 -20.87 -4.20 -5.94
C LYS A 150 -20.60 -5.05 -4.71
N ALA A 151 -21.56 -5.90 -4.33
CA ALA A 151 -21.48 -6.71 -3.11
C ALA A 151 -20.32 -7.72 -3.09
N ASN A 152 -19.99 -8.31 -4.25
CA ASN A 152 -18.93 -9.33 -4.39
C ASN A 152 -17.66 -8.78 -5.03
N MET A 153 -17.38 -7.49 -4.88
CA MET A 153 -16.15 -6.90 -5.39
C MET A 153 -15.52 -5.99 -4.35
N CYS A 154 -14.24 -6.20 -4.08
CA CYS A 154 -13.47 -5.36 -3.20
C CYS A 154 -12.18 -4.90 -3.87
N GLU A 155 -11.53 -3.94 -3.23
CA GLU A 155 -10.22 -3.43 -3.59
C GLU A 155 -9.28 -3.72 -2.43
N TYR A 156 -8.24 -4.50 -2.72
CA TYR A 156 -7.15 -4.78 -1.81
C TYR A 156 -6.01 -3.79 -2.08
N ARG A 157 -5.70 -2.97 -1.07
CA ARG A 157 -4.76 -1.87 -1.18
C ARG A 157 -3.59 -2.12 -0.25
N THR A 158 -2.38 -1.82 -0.72
CA THR A 158 -1.18 -1.91 0.08
C THR A 158 -0.29 -0.70 -0.08
N TRP A 159 0.32 -0.30 1.03
CA TRP A 159 1.34 0.74 1.11
C TRP A 159 2.59 0.18 1.76
#